data_AF-E6K3R9-F1
#
_entry.id   AF-E6K3R9-F1
#
_cell.length_a   1.000
_cell.length_b   1.000
_cell.length_c   1.000
_cell.angle_alpha   90.00
_cell.angle_beta   90.00
_cell.angle_gamma   90.00
#
_symmetry.space_group_name_H-M   'P 1'
#
loop_
_entity.id
_entity.type
_entity.pdbx_description
1 polymer ?
#
loop_
_entity_poly.entity_id
_entity_poly.type
_entity_poly.pdbx_seq_one_letter_code
_entity_poly.pdbx_strand_id
1 'polypeptide(L)'
;MKALISRLIHIIIMPCSHVPLQIEQQRAGELPFVKRMRLRAHLAVCKWCAAYAKKVEMIDGLLTKKASEDKKNMHFENLEIQQFKDKLRKKMSS
;
A
#
# COMPACT_ATOMS: atom_id res chain seq x y z
N MET A 1 9.79 -39.10 -16.24
CA MET A 1 8.75 -38.35 -15.50
C MET A 1 9.30 -37.26 -14.55
N LYS A 2 10.35 -37.51 -13.74
CA LYS A 2 10.91 -36.51 -12.80
C LYS A 2 11.35 -35.18 -13.44
N ALA A 3 11.92 -35.21 -14.64
CA ALA A 3 12.43 -34.01 -15.32
C ALA A 3 11.33 -33.04 -15.82
N LEU A 4 10.16 -33.56 -16.21
CA LEU A 4 9.03 -32.73 -16.67
C LEU A 4 8.36 -32.02 -15.50
N ILE A 5 8.23 -32.71 -14.35
CA ILE A 5 7.68 -32.15 -13.11
C ILE A 5 8.57 -31.01 -12.61
N SER A 6 9.89 -31.20 -12.58
CA SER A 6 10.86 -30.14 -12.23
C SER A 6 10.72 -28.88 -13.11
N ARG A 7 10.54 -29.05 -14.42
CA ARG A 7 10.34 -27.92 -15.35
C ARG A 7 8.99 -27.22 -15.14
N LEU A 8 7.92 -27.97 -14.90
CA LEU A 8 6.58 -27.41 -14.62
C LEU A 8 6.53 -26.63 -13.30
N ILE A 9 7.27 -27.11 -12.29
CA ILE A 9 7.39 -26.42 -11.00
C ILE A 9 7.98 -25.03 -11.19
N HIS A 10 9.01 -24.84 -12.02
CA HIS A 10 9.60 -23.50 -12.26
C HIS A 10 8.71 -22.59 -13.12
N ILE A 11 7.78 -23.14 -13.91
CA ILE A 11 6.80 -22.35 -14.67
C ILE A 11 5.70 -21.82 -13.73
N ILE A 12 5.31 -22.61 -12.73
CA ILE A 12 4.27 -22.26 -11.76
C ILE A 12 4.84 -21.45 -10.58
N ILE A 13 6.03 -21.81 -10.11
CA ILE A 13 6.76 -21.13 -9.03
C ILE A 13 7.57 -20.00 -9.64
N MET A 14 7.02 -18.80 -9.55
CA MET A 14 7.77 -17.59 -9.86
C MET A 14 9.02 -17.47 -8.96
N PRO A 15 10.17 -17.04 -9.50
CA PRO A 15 11.36 -16.75 -8.70
C PRO A 15 11.11 -15.67 -7.65
N CYS A 16 11.68 -15.85 -6.45
CA CYS A 16 11.57 -14.92 -5.32
C CYS A 16 12.05 -13.49 -5.66
N SER A 17 12.98 -13.34 -6.61
CA SER A 17 13.52 -12.03 -7.03
C SER A 17 12.47 -11.12 -7.67
N HIS A 18 11.40 -11.67 -8.24
CA HIS A 18 10.33 -10.89 -8.87
C HIS A 18 9.19 -10.54 -7.91
N VAL A 19 9.17 -11.16 -6.71
CA VAL A 19 8.10 -10.98 -5.72
C VAL A 19 8.03 -9.55 -5.20
N PRO A 20 9.14 -8.88 -4.81
CA PRO A 20 9.10 -7.51 -4.33
C PRO A 20 8.43 -6.56 -5.31
N LEU A 21 8.87 -6.57 -6.57
CA LEU A 21 8.32 -5.72 -7.62
C LEU A 21 6.80 -5.94 -7.82
N GLN A 22 6.34 -7.19 -7.79
CA GLN A 22 4.92 -7.48 -7.94
C GLN A 22 4.09 -7.07 -6.72
N ILE A 23 4.66 -7.11 -5.50
CA ILE A 23 4.00 -6.59 -4.30
C ILE A 23 3.77 -5.09 -4.45
N GLU A 24 4.78 -4.34 -4.89
CA GLU A 24 4.67 -2.89 -5.13
C GLU A 24 3.63 -2.59 -6.21
N GLN A 25 3.68 -3.28 -7.36
CA GLN A 25 2.69 -3.15 -8.43
C GLN A 25 1.26 -3.48 -7.96
N GLN A 26 1.10 -4.48 -7.10
CA GLN A 26 -0.21 -4.83 -6.55
C GLN A 26 -0.79 -3.69 -5.73
N ARG A 27 0.05 -3.00 -4.96
CA ARG A 27 -0.33 -1.89 -4.07
C ARG A 27 -0.58 -0.60 -4.85
N ALA A 28 0.18 -0.36 -5.92
CA ALA A 28 -0.06 0.72 -6.87
C ALA A 28 -1.34 0.52 -7.71
N GLY A 29 -1.97 -0.65 -7.66
CA GLY A 29 -3.17 -0.96 -8.46
C GLY A 29 -2.88 -1.41 -9.90
N GLU A 30 -1.61 -1.65 -10.23
CA GLU A 30 -1.13 -1.90 -11.59
C GLU A 30 -0.93 -3.39 -11.92
N LEU A 31 -1.25 -4.30 -10.99
CA LEU A 31 -1.00 -5.74 -11.18
C LEU A 31 -2.22 -6.50 -11.76
N PRO A 32 -2.09 -7.12 -12.96
CA PRO A 32 -3.15 -7.96 -13.54
C PRO A 32 -3.58 -9.12 -12.63
N PHE A 33 -4.86 -9.50 -12.69
CA PHE A 33 -5.46 -10.55 -11.86
C PHE A 33 -4.69 -11.88 -11.85
N VAL A 34 -4.20 -12.32 -13.01
CA VAL A 34 -3.44 -13.57 -13.14
C VAL A 34 -2.13 -13.51 -12.33
N LYS A 35 -1.41 -12.39 -12.41
CA LYS A 35 -0.17 -12.19 -11.64
C LYS A 35 -0.47 -12.07 -10.15
N ARG A 36 -1.58 -11.44 -9.76
CA ARG A 36 -2.06 -11.37 -8.38
C ARG A 36 -2.32 -12.76 -7.79
N MET A 37 -3.00 -13.64 -8.52
CA MET A 37 -3.24 -15.03 -8.05
C MET A 37 -1.93 -15.82 -7.93
N ARG A 38 -1.02 -15.67 -8.91
CA ARG A 38 0.30 -16.32 -8.86
C ARG A 38 1.15 -15.83 -7.68
N LEU A 39 1.14 -14.52 -7.41
CA LEU A 39 1.82 -13.91 -6.27
C LEU A 39 1.26 -14.45 -4.95
N ARG A 40 -0.07 -14.53 -4.80
CA ARG A 40 -0.71 -15.14 -3.62
C ARG A 40 -0.28 -16.59 -3.40
N ALA A 41 -0.27 -17.39 -4.46
CA ALA A 41 0.19 -18.78 -4.39
C ALA A 41 1.66 -18.86 -3.96
N HIS A 42 2.53 -17.98 -4.48
CA HIS A 42 3.94 -17.93 -4.08
C HIS A 42 4.10 -17.56 -2.60
N LEU A 43 3.37 -16.55 -2.11
CA LEU A 43 3.44 -16.11 -0.71
C LEU A 43 2.93 -17.18 0.26
N ALA A 44 2.02 -18.07 -0.16
CA ALA A 44 1.58 -19.19 0.65
C ALA A 44 2.67 -20.27 0.87
N VAL A 45 3.63 -20.38 -0.06
CA VAL A 45 4.69 -21.40 -0.03
C VAL A 45 6.01 -20.83 0.48
N CYS A 46 6.35 -19.60 0.12
CA CYS A 46 7.63 -18.97 0.47
C CYS A 46 7.52 -18.08 1.72
N LYS A 47 7.98 -18.61 2.86
CA LYS A 47 7.98 -17.91 4.15
C LYS A 47 8.75 -16.58 4.13
N TRP A 48 9.87 -16.53 3.42
CA TRP A 48 10.71 -15.32 3.33
C TRP A 48 9.99 -14.19 2.59
N CYS A 49 9.37 -14.51 1.45
CA CYS A 49 8.58 -13.54 0.70
C CYS A 49 7.32 -13.12 1.46
N ALA A 50 6.68 -14.03 2.21
CA ALA A 50 5.57 -13.69 3.09
C ALA A 50 5.99 -12.71 4.20
N ALA A 51 7.14 -12.94 4.84
CA ALA A 51 7.68 -12.03 5.84
C ALA A 51 8.02 -10.66 5.24
N TYR A 52 8.58 -10.62 4.03
CA TYR A 52 8.81 -9.37 3.30
C TYR A 52 7.49 -8.63 3.02
N ALA A 53 6.48 -9.33 2.50
CA ALA A 53 5.17 -8.74 2.20
C ALA A 53 4.52 -8.12 3.45
N LYS A 54 4.64 -8.77 4.60
CA LYS A 54 4.15 -8.25 5.89
C LYS A 54 4.90 -6.98 6.33
N LYS A 55 6.22 -6.90 6.10
CA LYS A 55 7.00 -5.68 6.38
C LYS A 55 6.53 -4.51 5.53
N VAL A 56 6.35 -4.72 4.23
CA VAL A 56 5.83 -3.69 3.32
C VAL A 56 4.44 -3.24 3.76
N GLU A 57 3.56 -4.17 4.12
CA GLU A 57 2.22 -3.85 4.63
C GLU A 57 2.23 -2.96 5.87
N MET A 58 3.14 -3.25 6.82
CA MET A 58 3.31 -2.43 8.01
C MET A 58 3.75 -1.01 7.67
N ILE A 59 4.75 -0.87 6.78
CA ILE A 59 5.28 0.44 6.37
C ILE A 59 4.18 1.25 5.67
N ASP A 60 3.50 0.66 4.69
CA ASP A 60 2.40 1.32 3.98
C ASP A 60 1.26 1.72 4.90
N GLY A 61 0.91 0.84 5.86
CA GLY A 61 -0.13 1.13 6.85
C GLY A 61 0.22 2.34 7.70
N LEU A 62 1.47 2.44 8.16
CA LEU A 62 1.96 3.59 8.93
C LEU A 62 1.96 4.88 8.10
N LEU A 63 2.45 4.82 6.86
CA LEU A 63 2.50 5.97 5.96
C LEU A 63 1.09 6.46 5.61
N THR A 64 0.18 5.54 5.29
CA THR A 64 -1.21 5.86 4.95
C THR A 64 -1.97 6.44 6.14
N LYS A 65 -1.75 5.88 7.34
CA LYS A 65 -2.34 6.41 8.56
C LYS A 65 -1.87 7.83 8.83
N LYS A 66 -0.56 8.07 8.78
CA LYS A 66 0.01 9.40 8.98
C LYS A 66 -0.50 10.40 7.95
N ALA A 67 -0.54 10.03 6.67
CA ALA A 67 -1.11 10.87 5.62
C ALA A 67 -2.59 11.19 5.84
N SER A 68 -3.35 10.25 6.42
CA SER A 68 -4.77 10.45 6.76
C SER A 68 -4.95 11.34 7.99
N GLU A 69 -4.09 11.18 9.00
CA GLU A 69 -4.04 12.05 10.18
C GLU A 69 -3.67 13.49 9.78
N ASP A 70 -2.66 13.67 8.93
CA ASP A 70 -2.27 14.98 8.40
C ASP A 70 -3.43 15.63 7.64
N LYS A 71 -4.13 14.89 6.76
CA LYS A 71 -5.34 15.40 6.08
C LYS A 71 -6.45 15.80 7.06
N LYS A 72 -6.63 15.05 8.14
CA LYS A 72 -7.63 15.37 9.19
C LYS A 72 -7.23 16.63 9.95
N ASN A 73 -5.94 16.79 10.29
CA ASN A 73 -5.41 17.96 11.00
C ASN A 73 -5.36 19.21 10.11
N MET A 74 -5.32 19.06 8.79
CA MET A 74 -5.45 20.16 7.83
C MET A 74 -6.91 20.57 7.55
N HIS A 75 -7.89 19.81 8.03
CA HIS A 75 -9.29 20.16 7.90
C HIS A 75 -9.67 21.12 9.03
N PHE A 76 -9.56 22.43 8.77
CA PHE A 76 -10.02 23.46 9.69
C PHE A 76 -11.45 23.16 10.15
N GLU A 77 -11.66 23.13 11.47
CA GLU A 77 -13.02 23.00 11.98
C GLU A 77 -13.82 24.25 11.59
N ASN A 78 -15.13 24.09 11.30
CA ASN A 78 -16.00 25.23 10.95
C ASN A 78 -15.90 26.36 11.98
N LEU A 79 -15.67 26.02 13.26
CA LEU A 79 -15.44 26.96 14.34
C LEU A 79 -14.19 27.84 14.11
N GLU A 80 -13.07 27.24 13.68
CA GLU A 80 -11.83 27.98 13.40
C GLU A 80 -11.99 28.92 12.21
N ILE A 81 -12.69 28.47 11.16
CA ILE A 81 -13.02 29.29 9.99
C ILE A 81 -13.91 30.47 10.39
N GLN A 82 -14.91 30.24 11.26
CA GLN A 82 -15.80 31.29 11.74
C GLN A 82 -15.04 32.33 12.58
N GLN A 83 -14.20 31.87 13.53
CA GLN A 83 -13.37 32.73 14.36
C GLN A 83 -12.39 33.56 13.53
N PHE A 84 -11.84 33.00 12.46
CA PHE A 84 -11.00 33.72 11.52
C PHE A 84 -11.78 34.81 10.78
N LYS A 85 -12.98 34.51 10.26
CA LYS A 85 -13.87 35.49 9.62
C LYS A 85 -14.24 36.64 10.57
N ASP A 86 -14.58 36.33 11.82
CA ASP A 86 -14.94 37.33 12.82
C ASP A 86 -13.77 38.25 13.18
N LYS A 87 -12.55 37.70 13.26
CA LYS A 87 -11.33 38.49 13.45
C LYS A 87 -11.03 39.42 12.28
N LEU A 88 -11.21 38.96 11.04
CA LEU A 88 -11.07 39.81 9.85
C LEU A 88 -12.11 40.92 9.83
N ARG A 89 -13.38 40.57 10.11
CA ARG A 89 -14.48 41.54 10.13
C ARG A 89 -14.22 42.64 11.15
N LYS A 90 -13.78 42.29 12.37
CA LYS A 90 -13.38 43.26 13.40
C LYS A 90 -12.28 44.22 12.94
N LYS A 91 -11.25 43.71 12.23
CA LYS A 91 -10.16 44.54 11.70
C LYS A 91 -10.56 45.45 10.54
N MET A 92 -11.60 45.10 9.78
CA MET A 92 -12.10 45.92 8.67
C MET A 92 -13.14 46.96 9.12
N SER A 93 -13.73 46.77 10.29
CA SER A 93 -14.67 47.71 10.92
C SER A 93 -14.02 48.64 11.96
N SER A 94 -12.69 48.60 12.09
CA SER A 94 -11.87 49.60 12.81
C SER A 94 -11.02 50.36 11.80
#